data_AF-A0A1H9B1W3-F1
#
_entry.id   AF-A0A1H9B1W3-F1
#
_cell.length_a   1.000
_cell.length_b   1.000
_cell.length_c   1.000
_cell.angle_alpha   90.00
_cell.angle_beta   90.00
_cell.angle_gamma   90.00
#
_symmetry.space_group_name_H-M   'P 1'
#
loop_
_entity.id
_entity.type
_entity.pdbx_description
1 polymer ?
#
loop_
_entity_poly.entity_id
_entity_poly.type
_entity_poly.pdbx_seq_one_letter_code
_entity_poly.pdbx_strand_id
1 'polypeptide(L)'
;MKNIYVLSSCNAWKEYSSRDIILVTTSIRKLRKEVKEQVKKGNMKIGNERMFKDWLNGNYIGCRHSDLHDILEYGMLEVWED
;
A
#
# COMPACT_ATOMS: atom_id res chain seq x y z
N MET A 1 4.26 16.90 -12.62
CA MET A 1 4.42 16.31 -11.29
C MET A 1 4.45 14.81 -11.43
N LYS A 2 5.50 14.16 -10.92
CA LYS A 2 5.61 12.68 -10.91
C LYS A 2 5.42 12.22 -9.48
N ASN A 3 4.56 11.22 -9.29
CA ASN A 3 4.36 10.62 -7.98
C ASN A 3 5.43 9.54 -7.73
N ILE A 4 6.10 9.60 -6.58
CA ILE A 4 6.94 8.53 -6.06
C ILE A 4 6.14 7.78 -5.01
N TYR A 5 5.98 6.47 -5.21
CA TYR A 5 5.28 5.55 -4.33
C TYR A 5 6.29 4.74 -3.51
N VAL A 6 6.16 4.77 -2.18
CA VAL A 6 6.99 3.98 -1.26
C VAL A 6 6.09 3.06 -0.45
N LEU A 7 6.18 1.76 -0.70
CA LEU A 7 5.51 0.71 0.05
C LEU A 7 6.45 0.17 1.13
N SER A 8 6.02 0.21 2.38
CA SER A 8 6.76 -0.35 3.52
C SER A 8 5.94 -1.41 4.24
N SER A 9 6.61 -2.42 4.80
CA SER A 9 6.02 -3.31 5.78
C SER A 9 5.68 -2.49 7.03
N CYS A 10 4.54 -2.74 7.64
CA CYS A 10 4.17 -2.14 8.91
C CYS A 10 3.62 -3.24 9.80
N ASN A 11 4.17 -3.43 11.00
CA ASN A 11 3.56 -4.30 11.98
C ASN A 11 2.67 -3.46 12.89
N ALA A 12 1.41 -3.25 12.52
CA ALA A 12 0.47 -2.46 13.31
C ALA A 12 0.33 -2.95 14.77
N TRP A 13 0.73 -4.20 15.05
CA TRP A 13 0.66 -4.83 16.37
C TRP A 13 1.94 -4.71 17.23
N LYS A 14 3.10 -4.30 16.67
CA LYS A 14 4.41 -4.43 17.35
C LYS A 14 5.29 -3.17 17.36
N GLU A 15 4.71 -1.99 17.18
CA GLU A 15 5.39 -0.69 17.13
C GLU A 15 5.85 -0.26 15.72
N TYR A 16 5.81 1.05 15.50
CA TYR A 16 6.26 1.75 14.28
C TYR A 16 7.77 1.57 13.96
N SER A 17 8.50 0.80 14.77
CA SER A 17 9.97 0.78 14.86
C SER A 17 10.67 -0.18 13.88
N SER A 18 9.94 -1.04 13.16
CA SER A 18 10.53 -1.97 12.18
C SER A 18 9.81 -1.94 10.82
N ARG A 19 9.91 -0.80 10.11
CA ARG A 19 9.39 -0.66 8.75
C ARG A 19 10.48 -1.04 7.74
N ASP A 20 10.27 -2.11 7.00
CA ASP A 20 11.13 -2.48 5.87
C ASP A 20 10.55 -1.93 4.57
N ILE A 21 11.38 -1.28 3.76
CA ILE A 21 10.95 -0.83 2.43
C ILE A 21 10.77 -2.07 1.54
N ILE A 22 9.54 -2.27 1.06
CA ILE A 22 9.19 -3.36 0.14
C ILE A 22 9.36 -2.91 -1.31
N LEU A 23 8.94 -1.69 -1.64
CA LEU A 23 9.00 -1.18 -3.02
C LEU A 23 9.08 0.35 -3.05
N VAL A 24 9.97 0.88 -3.89
CA VAL A 24 9.97 2.28 -4.31
C VAL A 24 9.75 2.33 -5.82
N THR A 25 8.73 3.05 -6.29
CA THR A 25 8.43 3.11 -7.72
C THR A 25 7.66 4.38 -8.09
N THR A 26 7.77 4.81 -9.35
CA THR A 26 6.89 5.84 -9.92
C THR A 26 5.69 5.25 -10.66
N SER A 27 5.59 3.92 -10.71
CA SER A 27 4.53 3.21 -11.44
C SER A 27 3.46 2.65 -10.50
N ILE A 28 2.28 3.27 -10.51
CA ILE A 28 1.12 2.78 -9.75
C ILE A 28 0.72 1.33 -10.12
N ARG A 29 0.96 0.93 -11.37
CA ARG A 29 0.71 -0.46 -11.83
C ARG A 29 1.66 -1.45 -11.16
N LYS A 30 2.95 -1.10 -11.00
CA LYS A 30 3.92 -1.93 -10.28
C LYS A 30 3.57 -2.03 -8.80
N LEU A 31 3.18 -0.91 -8.20
CA LEU A 31 2.72 -0.86 -6.81
C LEU A 31 1.54 -1.81 -6.56
N ARG A 32 0.47 -1.71 -7.36
CA ARG A 32 -0.72 -2.58 -7.22
C ARG A 32 -0.39 -4.06 -7.36
N LYS A 33 0.53 -4.40 -8.28
CA LYS A 33 0.99 -5.78 -8.46
C LYS A 33 1.70 -6.29 -7.20
N GLU A 34 2.62 -5.50 -6.65
CA GLU A 34 3.37 -5.87 -5.45
C GLU A 34 2.45 -6.07 -4.25
N VAL A 35 1.53 -5.13 -3.99
CA VAL A 35 0.56 -5.26 -2.89
C VAL A 35 -0.28 -6.54 -3.04
N LYS A 36 -0.74 -6.86 -4.26
CA LYS A 36 -1.49 -8.11 -4.52
C LYS A 36 -0.66 -9.36 -4.21
N GLU A 37 0.64 -9.34 -4.51
CA GLU A 37 1.55 -10.45 -4.21
C GLU A 37 1.80 -10.60 -2.71
N GLN A 38 2.00 -9.49 -1.98
CA GLN A 38 2.18 -9.50 -0.53
C GLN A 38 0.94 -10.03 0.21
N VAL A 39 -0.26 -9.64 -0.24
CA VAL A 39 -1.51 -10.21 0.27
C VAL A 39 -1.60 -11.71 -0.01
N LYS A 40 -1.29 -12.15 -1.24
CA LYS A 40 -1.32 -13.57 -1.60
C LYS A 40 -0.34 -14.41 -0.78
N LYS A 41 0.83 -13.85 -0.42
CA LYS A 41 1.84 -14.51 0.42
C LYS A 41 1.47 -14.53 1.91
N GLY A 42 0.41 -13.82 2.32
CA GLY A 42 0.02 -13.68 3.72
C GLY A 42 0.84 -12.65 4.50
N ASN A 43 1.68 -11.87 3.83
CA ASN A 43 2.52 -10.82 4.44
C ASN A 43 1.73 -9.52 4.66
N MET A 44 0.59 -9.36 3.98
CA MET A 44 -0.35 -8.26 4.18
C MET A 44 -1.77 -8.81 4.34
N LYS A 45 -2.54 -8.21 5.24
CA LYS A 45 -3.98 -8.48 5.38
C LYS A 45 -4.79 -7.31 4.85
N ILE A 46 -5.95 -7.64 4.32
CA ILE A 46 -6.89 -6.66 3.78
C ILE A 46 -7.88 -6.30 4.90
N GLY A 47 -7.89 -5.03 5.30
CA GLY A 47 -8.86 -4.50 6.27
C GLY A 47 -10.25 -4.31 5.65
N ASN A 48 -10.33 -3.97 4.35
CA ASN A 48 -11.58 -3.84 3.61
C ASN A 48 -11.48 -4.38 2.17
N GLU A 49 -12.11 -5.53 1.91
CA GLU A 49 -12.00 -6.24 0.62
C GLU A 49 -12.61 -5.46 -0.56
N ARG A 50 -13.70 -4.72 -0.32
CA ARG A 50 -14.35 -3.91 -1.37
C ARG A 50 -13.43 -2.77 -1.80
N MET A 51 -12.93 -2.00 -0.84
CA MET A 51 -12.01 -0.88 -1.11
C MET A 51 -10.71 -1.37 -1.77
N PHE A 52 -10.19 -2.53 -1.35
CA PHE A 52 -9.02 -3.14 -1.97
C PHE A 52 -9.25 -3.47 -3.46
N LYS A 53 -10.39 -4.07 -3.81
CA LYS A 53 -10.76 -4.38 -5.20
C LYS A 53 -10.91 -3.10 -6.03
N ASP A 54 -11.59 -2.09 -5.49
CA ASP A 54 -11.77 -0.80 -6.16
C ASP A 54 -10.44 -0.10 -6.42
N TRP A 55 -9.52 -0.14 -5.45
CA TRP A 55 -8.17 0.39 -5.59
C TRP A 55 -7.35 -0.34 -6.65
N LEU A 56 -7.35 -1.68 -6.65
CA LEU A 56 -6.66 -2.48 -7.66
C LEU A 56 -7.14 -2.16 -9.08
N ASN A 57 -8.44 -1.96 -9.24
CA ASN A 57 -9.07 -1.64 -10.51
C ASN A 57 -8.88 -0.18 -10.94
N GLY A 58 -8.38 0.68 -10.05
CA GLY A 58 -8.20 2.10 -10.33
C GLY A 58 -9.48 2.91 -10.29
N ASN A 59 -10.53 2.37 -9.69
CA ASN A 59 -11.78 3.07 -9.41
C ASN A 59 -11.63 4.03 -8.21
N TYR A 60 -10.53 3.92 -7.46
CA TYR A 60 -10.22 4.78 -6.33
C TYR A 60 -9.38 5.98 -6.80
N ILE A 61 -10.00 7.16 -6.82
CA ILE A 61 -9.37 8.43 -7.19
C ILE A 61 -8.89 9.12 -5.91
N GLY A 62 -7.57 9.13 -5.70
CA GLY A 62 -6.93 9.79 -4.55
C GLY A 62 -6.85 8.89 -3.32
N CYS A 63 -5.73 8.19 -3.15
CA CYS A 63 -5.39 7.60 -1.86
C CYS A 63 -4.66 8.65 -1.04
N ARG A 64 -5.30 9.16 0.01
CA ARG A 64 -4.53 9.79 1.08
C ARG A 64 -3.83 8.70 1.87
N HIS A 65 -2.73 9.05 2.51
CA HIS A 65 -1.91 8.14 3.31
C HIS A 65 -2.73 7.32 4.33
N SER A 66 -3.80 7.90 4.87
CA SER A 66 -4.77 7.26 5.77
C SER A 66 -5.55 6.11 5.13
N ASP A 67 -5.93 6.25 3.87
CA ASP A 67 -6.92 5.35 3.23
C ASP A 67 -6.31 3.97 2.96
N LEU A 68 -5.00 3.88 2.72
CA LEU A 68 -4.31 2.62 2.51
C LEU A 68 -3.95 1.87 3.79
N HIS A 69 -3.79 2.60 4.90
CA HIS A 69 -3.66 1.99 6.22
C HIS A 69 -4.95 1.26 6.62
N ASP A 70 -6.11 1.81 6.27
CA ASP A 70 -7.42 1.17 6.48
C ASP A 70 -7.65 -0.01 5.52
N ILE A 71 -7.07 0.03 4.32
CA ILE A 71 -7.15 -1.07 3.34
C ILE A 71 -6.18 -2.20 3.69
N LEU A 72 -4.99 -1.89 4.22
CA LEU A 72 -3.89 -2.83 4.46
C LEU A 72 -3.43 -2.77 5.91
N GLU A 73 -3.71 -3.81 6.70
CA GLU A 73 -3.31 -3.87 8.11
C GLU A 73 -1.79 -3.87 8.32
N TYR A 74 -1.00 -4.24 7.30
CA TYR A 74 0.46 -4.40 7.39
C TYR A 74 1.26 -3.69 6.30
N GLY A 75 0.65 -2.71 5.61
CA GLY A 75 1.30 -1.99 4.52
C GLY A 75 1.11 -0.49 4.66
N MET A 76 2.20 0.28 4.61
CA MET A 76 2.14 1.74 4.53
C MET A 76 2.55 2.21 3.14
N LEU A 77 1.77 3.10 2.53
CA LEU A 77 2.11 3.77 1.28
C LEU A 77 2.34 5.27 1.49
N GLU A 78 3.53 5.74 1.17
CA GLU A 78 3.81 7.18 1.03
C GLU A 78 3.80 7.58 -0.44
N VAL A 79 3.26 8.77 -0.72
CA VAL A 79 3.23 9.38 -2.05
C VAL A 79 3.90 10.74 -1.96
N TRP A 80 4.96 10.93 -2.75
CA TRP A 80 5.70 12.18 -2.84
C TRP A 80 5.47 12.80 -4.22
N GLU A 81 5.22 14.11 -4.26
CA GLU A 81 5.11 14.88 -5.51
C GLU A 81 6.42 15.65 -5.74
N ASP A 82 7.11 15.35 -6.85
CA ASP A 82 8.19 16.18 -7.43
C ASP A 82 7.62 17.30 -8.33
#